data_AF-A0A0Q2X4J8-F1
#
_entry.id   AF-A0A0Q2X4J8-F1
#
_cell.length_a   1.000
_cell.length_b   1.000
_cell.length_c   1.000
_cell.angle_alpha   90.00
_cell.angle_beta   90.00
_cell.angle_gamma   90.00
#
_symmetry.space_group_name_H-M   'P 1'
#
loop_
_entity.id
_entity.type
_entity.pdbx_description
1 polymer ?
#
loop_
_entity_poly.entity_id
_entity_poly.type
_entity_poly.pdbx_seq_one_letter_code
_entity_poly.pdbx_strand_id
1 'polypeptide(L)'
;MTSPEVDALLAGGTEAIVPIITTMAKAYTRGRGFDGNQPNAEIAAVITTASARLATNPGQLSHTDTAGPFGQTVNGGFSGWTLAEQFVLNRYRARAM
;
A
#
# COMPACT_ATOMS: atom_id res chain seq x y z
N MET A 1 20.98 5.92 8.06
CA MET A 1 20.39 5.06 9.10
C MET A 1 18.92 4.90 8.72
N THR A 2 18.50 3.72 8.29
CA THR A 2 17.09 3.42 8.01
C THR A 2 16.31 3.43 9.34
N SER A 3 15.04 3.82 9.32
CA SER A 3 14.21 3.79 10.53
C SER A 3 13.92 2.32 10.92
N PRO A 4 13.73 2.02 12.21
CA PRO A 4 13.48 0.64 12.67
C PRO A 4 12.24 0.01 12.02
N GLU A 5 11.27 0.83 11.62
CA GLU A 5 10.05 0.41 10.92
C GLU A 5 10.34 -0.09 9.49
N VAL A 6 11.33 0.52 8.81
CA VAL A 6 11.77 0.10 7.49
C VAL A 6 12.51 -1.24 7.58
N ASP A 7 13.37 -1.39 8.57
CA ASP A 7 14.10 -2.65 8.78
C ASP A 7 13.14 -3.79 9.16
N ALA A 8 12.14 -3.52 10.00
CA ALA A 8 11.08 -4.46 10.34
C ALA A 8 10.28 -4.87 9.09
N LEU A 9 9.90 -3.92 8.23
CA LEU A 9 9.18 -4.22 7.00
C LEU A 9 9.99 -5.10 6.04
N LEU A 10 11.29 -4.81 5.86
CA LEU A 10 12.18 -5.62 5.04
C LEU A 10 12.40 -7.03 5.63
N ALA A 11 12.34 -7.16 6.95
CA ALA A 11 12.37 -8.45 7.66
C ALA A 11 11.01 -9.19 7.66
N GLY A 12 9.97 -8.65 7.01
CA GLY A 12 8.64 -9.27 6.93
C GLY A 12 7.66 -8.86 8.05
N GLY A 13 8.03 -7.92 8.90
CA GLY A 13 7.16 -7.29 9.90
C GLY A 13 6.09 -6.42 9.24
N THR A 14 4.85 -6.89 9.20
CA THR A 14 3.74 -6.21 8.50
C THR A 14 3.01 -5.17 9.35
N GLU A 15 3.37 -5.01 10.63
CA GLU A 15 2.66 -4.13 11.57
C GLU A 15 2.66 -2.65 11.12
N ALA A 16 3.74 -2.20 10.48
CA ALA A 16 3.88 -0.83 9.99
C ALA A 16 3.14 -0.57 8.66
N ILE A 17 2.73 -1.62 7.93
CA ILE A 17 2.17 -1.48 6.57
C ILE A 17 0.85 -0.70 6.59
N VAL A 18 -0.08 -1.09 7.45
CA VAL A 18 -1.42 -0.47 7.49
C VAL A 18 -1.33 1.01 7.88
N PRO A 19 -0.60 1.43 8.92
CA PRO A 19 -0.38 2.84 9.25
C PRO A 19 0.22 3.66 8.11
N ILE A 20 1.22 3.12 7.39
CA ILE A 20 1.87 3.79 6.25
C ILE A 20 0.84 4.03 5.14
N ILE A 21 0.17 2.98 4.68
CA ILE A 21 -0.82 3.06 3.60
C ILE A 21 -2.00 3.96 4.00
N THR A 22 -2.43 3.91 5.27
CA THR A 22 -3.48 4.79 5.81
C THR A 22 -3.07 6.26 5.71
N THR A 23 -1.83 6.59 6.09
CA THR A 23 -1.29 7.94 5.99
C THR A 23 -1.25 8.43 4.54
N MET A 24 -0.82 7.57 3.61
CA MET A 24 -0.80 7.88 2.18
C MET A 24 -2.21 8.12 1.61
N ALA A 25 -3.19 7.29 1.98
CA ALA A 25 -4.58 7.44 1.57
C ALA A 25 -5.18 8.75 2.12
N LYS A 26 -4.95 9.04 3.40
CA LYS A 26 -5.41 10.27 4.05
C LYS A 26 -4.82 11.52 3.41
N ALA A 27 -3.53 11.50 3.07
CA ALA A 27 -2.89 12.58 2.34
C ALA A 27 -3.50 12.78 0.95
N TYR A 28 -3.77 11.69 0.22
CA TYR A 28 -4.38 11.73 -1.11
C TYR A 28 -5.79 12.36 -1.10
N THR A 29 -6.62 12.01 -0.12
CA THR A 29 -8.00 12.53 0.00
C THR A 29 -8.07 13.86 0.77
N ARG A 30 -6.94 14.38 1.26
CA ARG A 30 -6.88 15.54 2.18
C ARG A 30 -7.78 15.36 3.41
N GLY A 31 -7.83 14.14 3.94
CA GLY A 31 -8.64 13.78 5.10
C GLY A 31 -10.13 13.56 4.82
N ARG A 32 -10.62 13.75 3.59
CA ARG A 32 -12.02 13.42 3.25
C ARG A 32 -12.25 11.92 3.30
N GLY A 33 -13.38 11.51 3.87
CA GLY A 33 -13.70 10.10 4.11
C GLY A 33 -13.01 9.50 5.35
N PHE A 34 -12.38 10.33 6.18
CA PHE A 34 -11.82 9.94 7.47
C PHE A 34 -12.53 10.67 8.62
N ASP A 35 -12.68 9.99 9.75
CA ASP A 35 -12.94 10.58 11.06
C ASP A 35 -11.67 10.45 11.92
N GLY A 36 -10.93 11.56 12.09
CA GLY A 36 -9.59 11.51 12.65
C GLY A 36 -8.66 10.61 11.82
N ASN A 37 -8.23 9.47 12.38
CA ASN A 37 -7.42 8.45 11.69
C ASN A 37 -8.25 7.25 11.21
N GLN A 38 -9.56 7.24 11.43
CA GLN A 38 -10.43 6.15 11.04
C GLN A 38 -10.96 6.36 9.62
N PRO A 39 -10.61 5.51 8.64
CA PRO A 39 -11.20 5.58 7.31
C PRO A 39 -12.66 5.06 7.32
N ASN A 40 -13.47 5.56 6.39
CA ASN A 40 -14.75 4.94 6.08
C ASN A 40 -14.56 3.57 5.37
N ALA A 41 -15.64 2.82 5.20
CA ALA A 41 -15.58 1.47 4.64
C ALA A 41 -14.97 1.41 3.22
N GLU A 42 -15.24 2.41 2.38
CA GLU A 42 -14.70 2.46 1.01
C GLU A 42 -13.17 2.64 1.01
N ILE A 43 -12.66 3.61 1.78
CA ILE A 43 -11.22 3.87 1.88
C ILE A 43 -10.51 2.75 2.65
N ALA A 44 -11.15 2.17 3.66
CA ALA A 44 -10.62 1.02 4.41
C ALA A 44 -10.34 -0.16 3.48
N ALA A 45 -11.26 -0.46 2.56
CA ALA A 45 -11.06 -1.53 1.57
C ALA A 45 -9.82 -1.28 0.69
N VAL A 46 -9.62 -0.03 0.24
CA VAL A 46 -8.43 0.36 -0.54
C VAL A 46 -7.14 0.20 0.27
N ILE A 47 -7.16 0.61 1.53
CA ILE A 47 -6.01 0.44 2.43
C ILE A 47 -5.69 -1.04 2.57
N THR A 48 -6.68 -1.90 2.83
CA THR A 48 -6.49 -3.34 2.95
C THR A 48 -5.90 -3.96 1.68
N THR A 49 -6.41 -3.62 0.50
CA THR A 49 -5.90 -4.18 -0.76
C THR A 49 -4.49 -3.73 -1.08
N ALA A 50 -4.17 -2.45 -0.83
CA ALA A 50 -2.82 -1.92 -1.01
C ALA A 50 -1.83 -2.51 0.00
N SER A 51 -2.26 -2.65 1.27
CA SER A 51 -1.48 -3.30 2.32
C SER A 51 -1.18 -4.76 2.01
N ALA A 52 -2.16 -5.52 1.50
CA ALA A 52 -1.94 -6.91 1.09
C ALA A 52 -0.90 -7.05 -0.03
N ARG A 53 -0.89 -6.12 -1.01
CA ARG A 53 0.14 -6.09 -2.05
C ARG A 53 1.52 -5.77 -1.48
N LEU A 54 1.60 -4.78 -0.57
CA LEU A 54 2.87 -4.45 0.06
C LEU A 54 3.38 -5.59 0.94
N ALA A 55 2.51 -6.29 1.66
CA ALA A 55 2.88 -7.45 2.47
C ALA A 55 3.41 -8.63 1.63
N THR A 56 2.92 -8.77 0.39
CA THR A 56 3.38 -9.83 -0.53
C THR A 56 4.79 -9.57 -1.06
N ASN A 57 5.17 -8.30 -1.25
CA ASN A 57 6.53 -7.91 -1.65
C ASN A 57 6.98 -6.62 -0.92
N PRO A 58 7.42 -6.74 0.35
CA PRO A 58 7.81 -5.58 1.16
C PRO A 58 9.03 -4.85 0.61
N GLY A 59 9.95 -5.57 -0.05
CA GLY A 59 11.12 -4.99 -0.70
C GLY A 59 10.80 -4.21 -1.97
N GLN A 60 9.58 -4.36 -2.52
CA GLN A 60 9.05 -3.68 -3.71
C GLN A 60 9.85 -3.84 -5.00
N LEU A 61 10.93 -4.61 -4.97
CA LEU A 61 11.79 -4.91 -6.10
C LEU A 61 11.28 -6.17 -6.82
N SER A 62 11.27 -6.13 -8.15
CA SER A 62 10.92 -7.30 -8.96
C SER A 62 12.05 -8.32 -8.92
N HIS A 63 11.73 -9.57 -8.60
CA HIS A 63 12.68 -10.67 -8.57
C HIS A 63 12.09 -11.89 -9.26
N THR A 64 12.96 -12.65 -9.92
CA THR A 64 12.61 -13.92 -10.55
C THR A 64 13.49 -15.00 -9.96
N ASP A 65 12.85 -15.92 -9.24
CA ASP A 65 13.51 -17.11 -8.69
C ASP A 65 13.28 -18.27 -9.66
N THR A 66 14.36 -18.89 -10.12
CA THR A 66 14.31 -20.02 -11.05
C THR A 66 14.99 -21.22 -10.41
N ALA A 67 14.25 -22.32 -10.31
CA ALA A 67 14.73 -23.60 -9.80
C ALA A 67 14.49 -24.68 -10.88
N GLY A 68 15.48 -24.87 -11.76
CA GLY A 68 15.36 -25.80 -12.88
C GLY A 68 14.28 -25.34 -13.89
N PRO A 69 13.31 -26.20 -14.27
CA PRO A 69 12.26 -25.84 -15.22
C PRO A 69 11.14 -24.97 -14.60
N PHE A 70 11.14 -24.77 -13.28
CA PHE A 70 10.15 -23.95 -12.60
C PHE A 70 10.70 -22.55 -12.34
N GLY A 71 9.94 -21.53 -12.71
CA GLY A 71 10.24 -20.13 -12.43
C GLY A 71 9.08 -19.47 -11.69
N GLN A 72 9.39 -18.68 -10.68
CA GLN A 72 8.46 -17.79 -10.01
C GLN A 72 8.92 -16.35 -10.21
N THR A 73 8.04 -15.52 -10.77
CA THR A 73 8.28 -14.08 -10.89
C THR A 73 7.39 -13.34 -9.91
N VAL A 74 8.00 -12.57 -9.01
CA VAL A 74 7.30 -11.62 -8.15
C VAL A 74 7.50 -10.24 -8.75
N ASN A 75 6.42 -9.67 -9.28
CA ASN A 75 6.45 -8.37 -9.95
C ASN A 75 6.03 -7.25 -9.00
N GLY A 76 6.99 -6.41 -8.60
CA GLY A 76 6.78 -5.16 -7.85
C GLY A 76 6.04 -5.29 -6.51
N GLY A 77 6.12 -4.25 -5.69
CA GLY A 77 5.30 -4.10 -4.48
C GLY A 77 4.24 -3.01 -4.65
N PHE A 78 3.94 -2.28 -3.59
CA PHE A 78 3.16 -1.04 -3.69
C PHE A 78 4.01 0.06 -4.35
N SER A 79 3.93 0.21 -5.68
CA SER A 79 4.56 1.32 -6.43
C SER A 79 3.62 2.52 -6.62
N GLY A 80 2.34 2.34 -6.31
CA GLY A 80 1.30 3.35 -6.41
C GLY A 80 -0.10 2.75 -6.30
N TRP A 81 -1.10 3.63 -6.39
CA TRP A 81 -2.50 3.24 -6.42
C TRP A 81 -2.86 2.60 -7.76
N THR A 82 -3.47 1.43 -7.72
CA THR A 82 -4.07 0.82 -8.92
C THR A 82 -5.22 1.68 -9.43
N LEU A 83 -5.63 1.47 -10.69
CA LEU A 83 -6.77 2.20 -11.27
C LEU A 83 -8.05 1.99 -10.45
N ALA A 84 -8.30 0.76 -9.99
CA ALA A 84 -9.45 0.41 -9.17
C ALA A 84 -9.45 1.17 -7.82
N GLU A 85 -8.30 1.21 -7.14
CA GLU A 85 -8.17 1.97 -5.89
C GLU A 85 -8.33 3.47 -6.11
N GLN A 86 -7.77 3.99 -7.22
CA GLN A 86 -7.94 5.39 -7.58
C GLN A 86 -9.40 5.74 -7.88
N PHE A 87 -10.19 4.86 -8.48
CA PHE A 87 -11.62 5.12 -8.68
C PHE A 87 -12.35 5.39 -7.36
N VAL A 88 -12.01 4.63 -6.31
CA VAL A 88 -12.55 4.86 -4.97
C VAL A 88 -12.00 6.16 -4.37
N LEU A 89 -10.67 6.32 -4.33
CA LEU A 89 -10.03 7.48 -3.70
C LEU A 89 -10.40 8.81 -4.37
N ASN A 90 -10.57 8.81 -5.70
CA ASN A 90 -10.96 10.01 -6.45
C ASN A 90 -12.36 10.53 -6.09
N ARG A 91 -13.26 9.70 -5.56
CA ARG A 91 -14.56 10.14 -5.03
C ARG A 91 -14.40 11.10 -3.85
N TYR A 92 -13.33 10.92 -3.06
CA TYR A 92 -13.05 11.71 -1.87
C TYR A 92 -12.02 12.82 -2.12
N ARG A 93 -11.26 12.75 -3.21
CA ARG A 93 -10.24 13.74 -3.53
C ARG A 93 -10.87 15.10 -3.81
N ALA A 94 -10.37 16.15 -3.16
CA ALA A 94 -10.63 17.52 -3.58
C ALA A 94 -9.87 17.79 -4.88
N ARG A 95 -10.58 17.96 -6.00
CA ARG A 95 -9.97 18.42 -7.25
C ARG A 95 -9.51 19.86 -7.06
N ALA A 96 -8.35 20.21 -7.63
CA ALA A 96 -7.97 21.61 -7.73
C ALA A 96 -9.07 22.36 -8.50
N MET A 97 -9.51 23.49 -7.94
CA MET A 97 -10.38 24.43 -8.64
C MET A 97 -9.57 25.20 -9.68
#